data_AF-A0A6P3ZHU3-F1
#
_entry.id   AF-A0A6P3ZHU3-F1
#
_cell.length_a   1.000
_cell.length_b   1.000
_cell.length_c   1.000
_cell.angle_alpha   90.00
_cell.angle_beta   90.00
_cell.angle_gamma   90.00
#
_symmetry.space_group_name_H-M   'P 1'
#
loop_
_entity.id
_entity.type
_entity.pdbx_description
1 polymer ?
#
loop_
_entity_poly.entity_id
_entity_poly.type
_entity_poly.pdbx_seq_one_letter_code
_entity_poly.pdbx_strand_id
1 'polypeptide(L)'
;MGKPVWGTCAGLIFLANKAAGQKTGGQELVGGLDCTVHRNFFGSQIQSFETELSVPELASKEGGAEFYRGVFIRAPAILDVGPDVLVLADYSLSSKELDSIAALQAQNQEENAWSGKKVIVAVRQGNLLGTAFHPELTADTRWHSYFLRMINDVGEGASSSIVAVGAESQQKEQSRNDLPIFQ
;
A
#
# COMPACT_ATOMS: atom_id res chain seq x y z
N MET A 1 0.85 -10.30 -16.59
CA MET A 1 0.65 -9.58 -15.32
C MET A 1 1.91 -9.74 -14.49
N GLY A 2 2.39 -8.67 -13.83
CA GLY A 2 3.58 -8.75 -12.97
C GLY A 2 3.27 -9.46 -11.65
N LYS A 3 4.31 -9.87 -10.90
CA LYS A 3 4.14 -10.37 -9.53
C LYS A 3 3.55 -9.28 -8.64
N PRO A 4 2.69 -9.59 -7.66
CA PRO A 4 2.19 -8.57 -6.75
C PRO A 4 3.31 -7.87 -5.98
N VAL A 5 3.14 -6.56 -5.78
CA VAL A 5 4.07 -5.72 -5.02
C VAL A 5 3.28 -4.90 -4.02
N TRP A 6 3.78 -4.81 -2.79
CA TRP A 6 3.18 -3.98 -1.74
C TRP A 6 4.18 -2.96 -1.23
N GLY A 7 3.84 -1.68 -1.39
CA GLY A 7 4.58 -0.57 -0.79
C GLY A 7 3.91 -0.08 0.49
N THR A 8 4.57 -0.25 1.63
CA THR A 8 4.16 0.34 2.92
C THR A 8 4.98 1.61 3.20
N CYS A 9 4.33 2.69 3.61
CA CYS A 9 4.94 3.99 3.94
C CYS A 9 5.93 4.49 2.86
N ALA A 10 7.25 4.34 3.08
CA ALA A 10 8.25 4.70 2.08
C ALA A 10 8.13 3.89 0.78
N GLY A 11 7.70 2.63 0.86
CA GLY A 11 7.41 1.80 -0.31
C GLY A 11 6.28 2.38 -1.18
N LEU A 12 5.24 2.95 -0.56
CA LEU A 12 4.18 3.64 -1.29
C LEU A 12 4.73 4.85 -2.06
N ILE A 13 5.62 5.64 -1.44
CA ILE A 13 6.27 6.78 -2.11
C ILE A 13 7.02 6.29 -3.35
N PHE A 14 7.79 5.19 -3.24
CA PHE A 14 8.54 4.66 -4.38
C PHE A 14 7.66 4.16 -5.53
N LEU A 15 6.50 3.55 -5.23
CA LEU A 15 5.59 3.03 -6.26
C LEU A 15 4.78 4.12 -6.97
N ALA A 16 4.61 5.29 -6.36
CA ALA A 16 3.80 6.37 -6.93
C ALA A 16 4.43 6.95 -8.22
N ASN A 17 3.58 7.32 -9.18
CA ASN A 17 4.01 8.00 -10.41
C ASN A 17 4.48 9.44 -10.16
N LYS A 18 3.95 10.10 -9.11
CA LYS A 18 4.26 11.49 -8.78
C LYS A 18 4.45 11.65 -7.27
N ALA A 19 5.41 12.49 -6.89
CA ALA A 19 5.65 12.85 -5.50
C ALA A 19 5.76 14.36 -5.32
N ALA A 20 5.06 14.91 -4.32
CA ALA A 20 5.17 16.28 -3.85
C ALA A 20 5.97 16.36 -2.53
N GLY A 21 6.45 17.56 -2.17
CA GLY A 21 7.24 17.78 -0.95
C GLY A 21 8.69 17.26 -1.02
N GLN A 22 9.30 17.26 -2.20
CA GLN A 22 10.69 16.84 -2.37
C GLN A 22 11.67 17.94 -1.89
N LYS A 23 12.74 17.54 -1.19
CA LYS A 23 13.92 18.40 -0.99
C LYS A 23 14.74 18.46 -2.28
N THR A 24 15.52 19.53 -2.43
CA THR A 24 16.47 19.73 -3.54
C THR A 24 17.35 18.50 -3.72
N GLY A 25 17.32 17.90 -4.92
CA GLY A 25 17.98 16.63 -5.24
C GLY A 25 17.02 15.56 -5.77
N GLY A 26 15.72 15.68 -5.47
CA GLY A 26 14.70 14.73 -5.94
C GLY A 26 14.88 13.32 -5.37
N GLN A 27 13.82 12.52 -5.39
CA GLN A 27 13.94 11.08 -5.17
C GLN A 27 13.40 10.39 -6.40
N GLU A 28 14.19 9.47 -6.96
CA GLU A 28 13.75 8.67 -8.09
C GLU A 28 12.60 7.76 -7.66
N LEU A 29 11.52 7.80 -8.44
CA LEU A 29 10.33 6.99 -8.23
C LEU A 29 10.46 5.76 -9.14
N VAL A 30 10.14 4.58 -8.61
CA VAL A 30 10.01 3.38 -9.43
C VAL A 30 8.78 3.51 -10.32
N GLY A 31 7.71 4.09 -9.77
CA GLY A 31 6.44 4.27 -10.47
C GLY A 31 5.67 2.96 -10.66
N GLY A 32 4.55 3.07 -11.36
CA GLY A 32 3.64 1.97 -11.67
C GLY A 32 2.29 2.07 -10.96
N LEU A 33 2.23 2.75 -9.82
CA LEU A 33 0.98 3.11 -9.15
C LEU A 33 0.57 4.53 -9.56
N ASP A 34 -0.59 4.66 -10.20
CA ASP A 34 -1.12 5.90 -10.74
C ASP A 34 -1.71 6.79 -9.65
N CYS A 35 -0.84 7.30 -8.79
CA CYS A 35 -1.20 8.21 -7.72
C CYS A 35 -0.16 9.30 -7.53
N THR A 36 -0.61 10.38 -6.89
CA THR A 36 0.26 11.47 -6.43
C THR A 36 0.40 11.40 -4.92
N VAL A 37 1.64 11.25 -4.44
CA VAL A 37 1.94 11.12 -3.01
C VAL A 37 2.62 12.38 -2.47
N HIS A 38 2.20 12.87 -1.32
CA HIS A 38 2.90 13.91 -0.57
C HIS A 38 3.71 13.31 0.57
N ARG A 39 5.00 13.64 0.64
CA ARG A 39 5.92 13.10 1.65
C ARG A 39 5.77 13.84 2.97
N ASN A 40 5.74 13.10 4.09
CA ASN A 40 5.64 13.67 5.43
C ASN A 40 4.46 14.65 5.59
N PHE A 41 3.33 14.33 4.95
CA PHE A 41 2.17 15.22 4.80
C PHE A 41 1.64 15.77 6.14
N PHE A 42 1.67 14.96 7.20
CA PHE A 42 1.12 15.31 8.51
C PHE A 42 2.03 16.22 9.37
N GLY A 43 3.26 16.54 8.92
CA GLY A 43 4.15 17.49 9.60
C GLY A 43 4.74 17.02 10.94
N SER A 44 5.70 17.78 11.50
CA SER A 44 6.56 17.39 12.64
C SER A 44 5.83 17.10 13.96
N GLN A 45 4.73 17.78 14.22
CA GLN A 45 3.99 17.68 15.49
C GLN A 45 3.04 16.47 15.54
N ILE A 46 2.56 16.01 14.37
CA ILE A 46 1.60 14.92 14.21
C ILE A 46 2.28 13.72 13.54
N GLN A 47 3.61 13.65 13.53
CA GLN A 47 4.34 12.66 12.74
C GLN A 47 4.03 11.22 13.12
N SER A 48 3.62 10.94 14.34
CA SER A 48 3.30 9.58 14.75
C SER A 48 1.98 9.56 15.49
N PHE A 49 1.01 8.87 14.92
CA PHE A 49 -0.31 8.71 15.51
C PHE A 49 -0.92 7.37 15.11
N GLU A 50 -1.96 7.00 15.83
CA GLU A 50 -2.76 5.82 15.53
C GLU A 50 -4.21 6.24 15.41
N THR A 51 -4.93 5.63 14.48
CA THR A 51 -6.34 5.94 14.27
C THR A 51 -7.10 4.75 13.69
N GLU A 52 -8.41 4.71 13.90
CA GLU A 52 -9.27 3.72 13.27
C GLU A 52 -9.64 4.15 11.86
N LEU A 53 -9.28 3.31 10.88
CA LEU A 53 -9.57 3.48 9.47
C LEU A 53 -10.77 2.61 9.10
N SER A 54 -11.74 3.17 8.39
CA SER A 54 -12.80 2.37 7.78
C SER A 54 -12.23 1.59 6.59
N VAL A 55 -12.42 0.27 6.60
CA VAL A 55 -11.87 -0.67 5.61
C VAL A 55 -12.92 -1.71 5.18
N PRO A 56 -14.09 -1.29 4.66
CA PRO A 56 -15.20 -2.20 4.35
C PRO A 56 -14.82 -3.23 3.27
N GLU A 57 -14.00 -2.85 2.29
CA GLU A 57 -13.54 -3.79 1.26
C GLU A 57 -12.63 -4.88 1.85
N LEU A 58 -11.71 -4.49 2.74
CA LEU A 58 -10.84 -5.43 3.44
C LEU A 58 -11.66 -6.41 4.29
N ALA A 59 -12.65 -5.89 5.03
CA ALA A 59 -13.55 -6.70 5.85
C ALA A 59 -14.40 -7.65 4.99
N SER A 60 -14.87 -7.20 3.83
CA SER A 60 -15.62 -8.04 2.89
C SER A 60 -14.78 -9.19 2.32
N LYS A 61 -13.49 -8.95 2.06
CA LYS A 61 -12.59 -9.95 1.48
C LYS A 61 -12.04 -10.90 2.55
N GLU A 62 -11.49 -10.37 3.64
CA GLU A 62 -10.77 -11.15 4.66
C GLU A 62 -11.63 -11.54 5.86
N GLY A 63 -12.83 -10.97 5.99
CA GLY A 63 -13.64 -11.05 7.21
C GLY A 63 -13.15 -10.09 8.31
N GLY A 64 -13.88 -10.08 9.42
CA GLY A 64 -13.58 -9.25 10.60
C GLY A 64 -14.32 -7.92 10.63
N ALA A 65 -13.81 -6.97 11.43
CA ALA A 65 -14.46 -5.68 11.69
C ALA A 65 -14.33 -4.70 10.50
N GLU A 66 -15.27 -3.78 10.32
CA GLU A 66 -15.18 -2.75 9.28
C GLU A 66 -14.13 -1.66 9.55
N PHE A 67 -13.45 -1.75 10.69
CA PHE A 67 -12.41 -0.82 11.10
C PHE A 67 -11.06 -1.51 11.28
N TYR A 68 -9.99 -0.77 11.04
CA TYR A 68 -8.60 -1.20 11.19
C TYR A 68 -7.79 -0.11 11.89
N ARG A 69 -7.00 -0.47 12.91
CA ARG A 69 -6.11 0.46 13.60
C ARG A 69 -4.87 0.73 12.75
N GLY A 70 -4.83 1.86 12.04
CA GLY A 70 -3.69 2.31 11.27
C GLY A 70 -2.63 2.99 12.14
N VAL A 71 -1.38 2.54 12.04
CA VAL A 71 -0.22 3.15 12.71
C VAL A 71 0.55 3.99 11.69
N PHE A 72 0.56 5.30 11.87
CA PHE A 72 1.19 6.25 10.95
C PHE A 72 2.48 6.76 11.57
N ILE A 73 3.62 6.62 10.89
CA ILE A 73 4.93 7.12 11.35
C ILE A 73 5.59 7.88 10.20
N ARG A 74 5.70 9.20 10.37
CA ARG A 74 6.09 10.18 9.35
C ARG A 74 5.42 9.89 8.02
N ALA A 75 4.14 9.57 8.08
CA ALA A 75 3.44 8.94 6.99
C ALA A 75 3.30 9.89 5.79
N PRO A 76 3.40 9.37 4.56
CA PRO A 76 2.92 10.08 3.39
C PRO A 76 1.39 10.18 3.37
N ALA A 77 0.86 10.98 2.46
CA ALA A 77 -0.56 10.96 2.09
C ALA A 77 -0.72 10.88 0.57
N ILE A 78 -1.74 10.18 0.10
CA ILE A 78 -2.10 10.15 -1.33
C ILE A 78 -3.07 11.30 -1.59
N LEU A 79 -2.68 12.22 -2.46
CA LEU A 79 -3.45 13.43 -2.78
C LEU A 79 -4.46 13.20 -3.90
N ASP A 80 -4.08 12.38 -4.87
CA ASP A 80 -4.87 12.12 -6.08
C ASP A 80 -4.55 10.72 -6.63
N VAL A 81 -5.51 10.14 -7.35
CA VAL A 81 -5.44 8.80 -7.92
C VAL A 81 -6.04 8.76 -9.32
N GLY A 82 -5.48 7.93 -10.18
CA GLY A 82 -6.01 7.66 -11.51
C GLY A 82 -7.32 6.86 -11.50
N PRO A 83 -8.02 6.79 -12.64
CA PRO A 83 -9.35 6.16 -12.74
C PRO A 83 -9.33 4.64 -12.48
N ASP A 84 -8.21 3.97 -12.72
CA ASP A 84 -8.06 2.52 -12.52
C ASP A 84 -7.59 2.15 -11.11
N VAL A 85 -7.42 3.13 -10.23
CA VAL A 85 -6.96 2.93 -8.85
C VAL A 85 -8.15 2.78 -7.91
N LEU A 86 -8.18 1.65 -7.22
CA LEU A 86 -9.16 1.36 -6.19
C LEU A 86 -8.71 1.93 -4.85
N VAL A 87 -9.51 2.83 -4.29
CA VAL A 87 -9.29 3.39 -2.94
C VAL A 87 -9.84 2.42 -1.90
N LEU A 88 -8.96 1.92 -1.03
CA LEU A 88 -9.29 0.94 0.00
C LEU A 88 -9.55 1.56 1.38
N ALA A 89 -8.93 2.71 1.65
CA ALA A 89 -9.12 3.45 2.90
C ALA A 89 -8.78 4.94 2.75
N ASP A 90 -9.54 5.77 3.47
CA ASP A 90 -9.32 7.20 3.64
C ASP A 90 -9.24 7.60 5.13
N TYR A 91 -8.57 8.71 5.40
CA TYR A 91 -8.47 9.32 6.72
C TYR A 91 -9.09 10.72 6.70
N SER A 92 -10.03 10.96 7.61
CA SER A 92 -10.72 12.26 7.76
C SER A 92 -9.93 13.16 8.71
N LEU A 93 -9.56 14.35 8.23
CA LEU A 93 -8.82 15.33 9.00
C LEU A 93 -9.76 16.20 9.83
N SER A 94 -9.37 16.50 11.06
CA SER A 94 -10.02 17.52 11.89
C SER A 94 -9.64 18.93 11.44
N SER A 95 -10.42 19.94 11.86
CA SER A 95 -10.12 21.35 11.53
C SER A 95 -8.71 21.78 11.96
N LYS A 96 -8.24 21.31 13.13
CA LYS A 96 -6.89 21.62 13.63
C LYS A 96 -5.79 21.05 12.74
N GLU A 97 -6.00 19.86 12.19
CA GLU A 97 -5.05 19.23 11.27
C GLU A 97 -5.03 19.94 9.93
N LEU A 98 -6.19 20.34 9.40
CA LEU A 98 -6.28 21.14 8.18
C LEU A 98 -5.53 22.47 8.32
N ASP A 99 -5.72 23.19 9.43
CA ASP A 99 -5.01 24.44 9.71
C ASP A 99 -3.49 24.20 9.78
N SER A 100 -3.06 23.09 10.40
CA SER A 100 -1.66 22.73 10.53
C SER A 100 -1.02 22.38 9.18
N ILE A 101 -1.71 21.60 8.34
CA ILE A 101 -1.26 21.24 7.00
C ILE A 101 -1.18 22.48 6.10
N ALA A 102 -2.19 23.34 6.12
CA ALA A 102 -2.21 24.57 5.34
C ALA A 102 -1.04 25.49 5.73
N ALA A 103 -0.74 25.62 7.03
CA ALA A 103 0.41 26.40 7.50
C ALA A 103 1.75 25.82 7.02
N LEU A 104 1.90 24.49 7.00
CA LEU A 104 3.11 23.82 6.52
C LEU A 104 3.29 23.98 4.99
N GLN A 105 2.23 23.84 4.22
CA GLN A 105 2.26 24.02 2.75
C GLN A 105 2.62 25.46 2.36
N ALA A 106 2.11 26.45 3.11
CA ALA A 106 2.47 27.86 2.92
C ALA A 106 3.94 28.14 3.21
N GLN A 107 4.51 27.52 4.26
CA GLN A 107 5.94 27.65 4.59
C GLN A 107 6.85 27.06 3.52
N ASN A 108 6.43 25.94 2.92
CA ASN A 108 7.22 25.24 1.90
C ASN A 108 7.03 25.80 0.48
N GLN A 109 6.28 26.89 0.30
CA GLN A 109 5.98 27.50 -1.01
C GLN A 109 5.47 26.47 -2.03
N GLU A 110 4.58 25.57 -1.60
CA GLU A 110 4.03 24.55 -2.50
C GLU A 110 3.04 25.20 -3.48
N GLU A 111 3.38 25.22 -4.78
CA GLU A 111 2.58 25.86 -5.84
C GLU A 111 1.18 25.22 -6.04
N ASN A 112 0.94 24.03 -5.48
CA ASN A 112 -0.31 23.30 -5.63
C ASN A 112 -0.76 22.70 -4.29
N ALA A 113 -1.17 23.60 -3.37
CA ALA A 113 -1.61 23.22 -2.03
C ALA A 113 -2.87 22.34 -2.06
N TRP A 114 -2.89 21.32 -1.21
CA TRP A 114 -4.01 20.39 -1.10
C TRP A 114 -5.10 20.97 -0.20
N SER A 115 -6.37 20.86 -0.60
CA SER A 115 -7.51 21.52 0.09
C SER A 115 -8.66 20.58 0.46
N GLY A 116 -8.43 19.26 0.48
CA GLY A 116 -9.45 18.28 0.83
C GLY A 116 -9.75 18.21 2.34
N LYS A 117 -10.77 17.45 2.72
CA LYS A 117 -11.05 17.07 4.12
C LYS A 117 -10.64 15.64 4.47
N LYS A 118 -10.35 14.84 3.44
CA LYS A 118 -10.04 13.41 3.54
C LYS A 118 -8.84 13.10 2.68
N VAL A 119 -7.85 12.42 3.24
CA VAL A 119 -6.68 11.95 2.51
C VAL A 119 -6.74 10.46 2.30
N ILE A 120 -6.28 10.01 1.13
CA ILE A 120 -6.26 8.58 0.82
C ILE A 120 -5.02 7.97 1.49
N VAL A 121 -5.22 6.82 2.14
CA VAL A 121 -4.18 6.14 2.93
C VAL A 121 -3.97 4.68 2.55
N ALA A 122 -4.86 4.09 1.76
CA ALA A 122 -4.64 2.79 1.13
C ALA A 122 -5.28 2.72 -0.26
N VAL A 123 -4.54 2.17 -1.22
CA VAL A 123 -4.98 2.02 -2.62
C VAL A 123 -4.47 0.72 -3.22
N ARG A 124 -5.16 0.24 -4.25
CA ARG A 124 -4.73 -0.88 -5.09
C ARG A 124 -4.92 -0.54 -6.57
N GLN A 125 -3.96 -0.94 -7.39
CA GLN A 125 -4.08 -0.90 -8.85
C GLN A 125 -3.51 -2.19 -9.44
N GLY A 126 -4.39 -3.04 -9.99
CA GLY A 126 -3.98 -4.35 -10.49
C GLY A 126 -3.26 -5.19 -9.43
N ASN A 127 -1.96 -5.47 -9.68
CA ASN A 127 -1.07 -6.23 -8.80
C ASN A 127 -0.28 -5.35 -7.81
N LEU A 128 -0.50 -4.03 -7.78
CA LEU A 128 0.16 -3.11 -6.86
C LEU A 128 -0.76 -2.76 -5.70
N LEU A 129 -0.25 -2.87 -4.48
CA LEU A 129 -0.89 -2.43 -3.24
C LEU A 129 -0.03 -1.33 -2.61
N GLY A 130 -0.67 -0.26 -2.13
CA GLY A 130 0.01 0.84 -1.47
C GLY A 130 -0.71 1.24 -0.18
N THR A 131 0.02 1.35 0.93
CA THR A 131 -0.51 1.81 2.21
C THR A 131 0.40 2.86 2.84
N ALA A 132 -0.18 3.95 3.35
CA ALA A 132 0.55 5.04 4.01
C ALA A 132 0.93 4.72 5.47
N PHE A 133 0.22 3.78 6.08
CA PHE A 133 0.47 3.29 7.44
C PHE A 133 1.33 2.01 7.45
N HIS A 134 1.71 1.60 8.65
CA HIS A 134 2.54 0.44 8.96
C HIS A 134 1.68 -0.72 9.50
N PRO A 135 1.15 -1.58 8.61
CA PRO A 135 0.33 -2.72 9.04
C PRO A 135 1.11 -3.76 9.86
N GLU A 136 2.42 -3.83 9.66
CA GLU A 136 3.35 -4.71 10.37
C GLU A 136 3.51 -4.37 11.86
N LEU A 137 3.08 -3.17 12.27
CA LEU A 137 3.15 -2.71 13.66
C LEU A 137 1.86 -3.00 14.44
N THR A 138 0.97 -3.83 13.89
CA THR A 138 -0.28 -4.24 14.52
C THR A 138 -0.38 -5.77 14.60
N ALA A 139 -1.21 -6.27 15.50
CA ALA A 139 -1.52 -7.70 15.56
C ALA A 139 -2.56 -8.13 14.49
N ASP A 140 -3.17 -7.18 13.78
CA ASP A 140 -4.19 -7.45 12.78
C ASP A 140 -3.55 -7.76 11.42
N THR A 141 -3.63 -9.02 11.01
CA THR A 141 -2.95 -9.54 9.83
C THR A 141 -3.75 -9.41 8.54
N ARG A 142 -4.96 -8.80 8.56
CA ARG A 142 -5.86 -8.77 7.40
C ARG A 142 -5.24 -8.15 6.15
N TRP A 143 -4.45 -7.08 6.28
CA TRP A 143 -3.72 -6.51 5.13
C TRP A 143 -2.68 -7.46 4.54
N HIS A 144 -2.00 -8.24 5.38
CA HIS A 144 -1.04 -9.25 4.93
C HIS A 144 -1.75 -10.40 4.22
N SER A 145 -2.87 -10.88 4.78
CA SER A 145 -3.70 -11.91 4.16
C SER A 145 -4.27 -11.45 2.82
N TYR A 146 -4.76 -10.21 2.75
CA TYR A 146 -5.23 -9.58 1.51
C TYR A 146 -4.12 -9.55 0.44
N PHE A 147 -2.91 -9.15 0.81
CA PHE A 147 -1.76 -9.16 -0.12
C PHE A 147 -1.39 -10.58 -0.57
N LEU A 148 -1.38 -11.57 0.32
CA LEU A 148 -1.11 -12.97 -0.04
C LEU A 148 -2.18 -13.53 -1.00
N ARG A 149 -3.44 -13.14 -0.85
CA ARG A 149 -4.49 -13.54 -1.81
C ARG A 149 -4.30 -12.91 -3.18
N MET A 150 -3.82 -11.66 -3.25
CA MET A 150 -3.45 -11.06 -4.54
C MET A 150 -2.41 -11.92 -5.30
N ILE A 151 -1.53 -12.65 -4.59
CA ILE A 151 -0.56 -13.57 -5.21
C ILE A 151 -1.24 -14.81 -5.79
N ASN A 152 -2.24 -15.34 -5.08
CA ASN A 152 -2.99 -16.51 -5.55
C ASN A 152 -3.88 -16.16 -6.75
N ASP A 153 -4.50 -14.98 -6.75
CA ASP A 153 -5.35 -14.50 -7.85
C ASP A 153 -4.55 -14.37 -9.17
N VAL A 154 -3.26 -14.02 -9.09
CA VAL A 154 -2.35 -13.99 -10.25
C VAL A 154 -2.04 -15.40 -10.77
N GLY A 155 -2.02 -16.40 -9.89
CA GLY A 155 -1.80 -17.80 -10.23
C GLY A 155 -2.97 -18.45 -10.97
N GLU A 156 -4.21 -18.12 -10.62
CA GLU A 156 -5.41 -18.66 -11.29
C GLU A 156 -5.55 -18.12 -12.73
N GLY A 157 -5.20 -16.85 -12.96
CA GLY A 157 -5.14 -16.27 -14.30
C GLY A 157 -4.07 -16.92 -15.20
N ALA A 158 -2.92 -17.31 -14.64
CA ALA A 158 -1.83 -17.96 -15.37
C ALA A 158 -2.04 -19.47 -15.58
N SER A 159 -2.73 -20.17 -14.67
CA SER A 159 -3.05 -21.60 -14.83
C SER A 159 -4.03 -21.88 -15.97
N SER A 160 -4.88 -20.91 -16.34
CA SER A 160 -5.81 -21.05 -17.47
C SER A 160 -5.13 -21.12 -18.86
N SER A 161 -3.83 -20.80 -18.95
CA SER A 161 -3.06 -20.84 -20.21
C SER A 161 -2.30 -22.15 -20.44
N ILE A 162 -2.31 -23.07 -19.48
CA ILE A 162 -1.69 -24.40 -19.64
C ILE A 162 -2.79 -25.38 -20.05
N VAL A 163 -3.05 -25.44 -21.36
CA VAL A 163 -3.90 -26.47 -21.95
C VAL A 163 -3.26 -27.84 -21.68
N ALA A 164 -4.08 -28.75 -21.15
CA ALA A 164 -3.74 -30.13 -20.89
C ALA A 164 -3.17 -30.81 -22.15
N VAL A 165 -1.93 -31.28 -22.05
CA VAL A 165 -1.41 -32.37 -22.88
C VAL A 165 -1.36 -33.60 -22.00
N GLY A 166 -2.18 -34.58 -22.35
CA GLY A 166 -2.40 -35.78 -21.56
C GLY A 166 -1.27 -36.82 -21.61
N ALA A 167 -1.31 -37.65 -20.57
CA ALA A 167 -0.98 -39.07 -20.52
C ALA A 167 0.49 -39.55 -20.61
N GLU A 168 0.90 -40.11 -19.47
CA GLU A 168 1.64 -41.36 -19.25
C GLU A 168 3.16 -41.37 -19.03
N SER A 169 3.48 -41.84 -17.81
CA SER A 169 4.54 -42.78 -17.43
C SER A 169 5.98 -42.24 -17.27
N GLN A 170 6.44 -42.16 -16.02
CA GLN A 170 7.32 -43.15 -15.38
C GLN A 170 7.83 -42.59 -14.06
N GLN A 171 7.68 -43.37 -12.99
CA GLN A 171 8.25 -43.09 -11.67
C GLN A 171 9.77 -42.96 -11.79
N LYS A 172 10.33 -41.86 -11.28
CA LYS A 172 11.74 -41.81 -10.88
C LYS A 172 11.85 -41.11 -9.55
N GLU A 173 12.07 -41.92 -8.53
CA GLU A 173 12.39 -41.57 -7.16
C GLU A 173 13.55 -40.57 -7.15
N GLN A 174 13.33 -39.36 -6.64
CA GLN A 174 14.36 -38.34 -6.51
C GLN A 174 14.61 -38.11 -5.03
N SER A 175 15.85 -38.39 -4.61
CA SER A 175 16.28 -38.42 -3.22
C SER A 175 16.02 -37.09 -2.51
N ARG A 176 15.43 -37.18 -1.31
CA ARG A 176 15.32 -36.11 -0.33
C ARG A 176 16.73 -35.62 0.01
N ASN A 177 17.06 -34.39 -0.38
CA ASN A 177 18.24 -33.72 0.17
C ASN A 177 17.87 -33.17 1.54
N ASP A 178 18.25 -33.91 2.59
CA ASP A 178 18.20 -33.41 3.96
C ASP A 178 19.29 -32.34 4.15
N LEU A 179 18.88 -31.16 4.63
CA LEU A 179 19.81 -30.10 5.05
C LEU A 179 20.39 -30.44 6.44
N PRO A 180 21.68 -30.19 6.68
CA PRO A 180 22.33 -30.55 7.94
C PRO A 180 21.78 -29.72 9.10
N ILE A 181 21.36 -30.42 10.16
CA ILE A 181 21.08 -29.83 11.46
C ILE A 181 22.44 -29.62 12.15
N PHE A 182 22.81 -28.36 12.41
CA PHE A 182 23.95 -28.04 13.25
C PHE A 182 23.56 -28.25 14.71
N GLN A 183 24.27 -29.15 15.40
CA GLN A 183 24.25 -29.28 16.86
C GLN A 183 25.08 -28.19 17.53
#